data_AF-A0A0Q7QEK6-F1
#
_entry.id   AF-A0A0Q7QEK6-F1
#
_cell.length_a   1.000
_cell.length_b   1.000
_cell.length_c   1.000
_cell.angle_alpha   90.00
_cell.angle_beta   90.00
_cell.angle_gamma   90.00
#
_symmetry.space_group_name_H-M   'P 1'
#
loop_
_entity.id
_entity.type
_entity.pdbx_description
1 polymer ?
#
loop_
_entity_poly.entity_id
_entity_poly.type
_entity_poly.pdbx_seq_one_letter_code
_entity_poly.pdbx_strand_id
1 'polypeptide(L)'
;MDQSPYTPGAGHNPPVLAGRDGLLRDWHLVLNDIVAGGRVRAQDMILAGPRGVGKTVTVSAFADLGKEQGFEVVNLQAVSGHAGLVEALLQRARTRMAEEAGPWQRARKAFERIGGVNLSIAGIGAGISTHQSDAAAPGLDAGTLADALATLAAEVRKDAHSGGLLITVDELQVASGPDLALLAATLHRLNVDHPSAPVLFAGTGLPFTPDALRKAGVTHPDRLFVLEPIPLTLEPDDARYAVVEPARRAGVAWTPEAAAAVVEASNGYPAHLQLFAHAIWTSAPGPDQITLGDVEAALPQVADMLERRTLGPRWDRISDRQMEFLAALALHGGRASTAAIAKTLGRSQQELSWLREELIEEGDVYAPKRGQLAMAVPLFNRFVLSHYERTRPEAATELLSLQKMIANAGLDPSAAHADRDMLRRSKQNETRQVPPPSGESVRPRS
;
A
#
# COMPACT_ATOMS: atom_id res chain seq x y z
N MET A 1 -2.85 28.23 -13.32
CA MET A 1 -2.75 26.77 -13.51
C MET A 1 -3.88 26.17 -12.72
N ASP A 2 -4.90 25.63 -13.39
CA ASP A 2 -6.23 25.57 -12.75
C ASP A 2 -6.50 24.25 -11.99
N GLN A 3 -6.03 23.09 -12.47
CA GLN A 3 -6.16 21.80 -11.77
C GLN A 3 -4.83 21.04 -11.75
N SER A 4 -4.46 20.50 -10.58
CA SER A 4 -3.22 19.73 -10.44
C SER A 4 -3.33 18.39 -11.17
N PRO A 5 -2.34 18.00 -12.00
CA PRO A 5 -2.32 16.69 -12.65
C PRO A 5 -1.94 15.57 -11.67
N TYR A 6 -1.38 15.91 -10.51
CA TYR A 6 -0.99 14.95 -9.48
C TYR A 6 -2.16 14.62 -8.57
N THR A 7 -2.26 13.35 -8.19
CA THR A 7 -3.42 12.80 -7.47
C THR A 7 -2.97 12.16 -6.17
N PRO A 8 -2.51 12.94 -5.16
CA PRO A 8 -2.15 12.37 -3.87
C PRO A 8 -3.41 11.77 -3.21
N GLY A 9 -3.26 10.58 -2.63
CA GLY A 9 -4.35 9.89 -1.93
C GLY A 9 -4.19 8.38 -1.95
N ALA A 10 -4.84 7.72 -0.99
CA ALA A 10 -4.84 6.26 -0.93
C ALA A 10 -5.69 5.70 -2.08
N GLY A 11 -5.08 4.88 -2.94
CA GLY A 11 -5.78 4.21 -4.03
C GLY A 11 -6.13 5.10 -5.24
N HIS A 12 -5.74 6.37 -5.24
CA HIS A 12 -5.92 7.22 -6.42
C HIS A 12 -4.92 6.85 -7.52
N ASN A 13 -5.43 6.57 -8.72
CA ASN A 13 -4.59 6.26 -9.87
C ASN A 13 -3.74 7.47 -10.27
N PRO A 14 -2.40 7.36 -10.24
CA PRO A 14 -1.57 8.44 -10.73
C PRO A 14 -1.72 8.56 -12.25
N PRO A 15 -1.55 9.77 -12.82
CA PRO A 15 -1.57 9.98 -14.28
C PRO A 15 -0.48 9.18 -15.01
N VAL A 16 0.58 8.82 -14.29
CA VAL A 16 1.71 8.03 -14.77
C VAL A 16 2.08 7.01 -13.70
N LEU A 17 2.03 5.73 -14.05
CA LEU A 17 2.43 4.63 -13.17
C LEU A 17 3.91 4.29 -13.38
N ALA A 18 4.80 5.23 -13.01
CA ALA A 18 6.23 5.12 -13.24
C ALA A 18 6.87 3.89 -12.56
N GLY A 19 7.89 3.32 -13.20
CA GLY A 19 8.61 2.14 -12.71
C GLY A 19 7.78 0.85 -12.70
N ARG A 20 6.65 0.80 -13.41
CA ARG A 20 5.80 -0.41 -13.53
C ARG A 20 5.67 -0.92 -14.96
N ASP A 21 6.32 -0.31 -15.94
CA ASP A 21 6.18 -0.69 -17.35
C ASP A 21 6.58 -2.15 -17.61
N GLY A 22 7.68 -2.62 -17.01
CA GLY A 22 8.10 -4.03 -17.11
C GLY A 22 7.05 -4.97 -16.56
N LEU A 23 6.59 -4.71 -15.33
CA LEU A 23 5.59 -5.50 -14.64
C LEU A 23 4.25 -5.55 -15.40
N LEU A 24 3.79 -4.43 -15.97
CA LEU A 24 2.58 -4.38 -16.78
C LEU A 24 2.72 -5.15 -18.11
N ARG A 25 3.89 -5.07 -18.76
CA ARG A 25 4.18 -5.87 -19.97
C ARG A 25 4.17 -7.36 -19.66
N ASP A 26 4.82 -7.78 -18.57
CA ASP A 26 4.87 -9.18 -18.16
C ASP A 26 3.48 -9.69 -17.80
N TRP A 27 2.68 -8.88 -17.10
CA TRP A 27 1.28 -9.21 -16.82
C TRP A 27 0.43 -9.38 -18.09
N HIS A 28 0.62 -8.51 -19.08
CA HIS A 28 -0.05 -8.63 -20.37
C HIS A 28 0.30 -9.95 -21.08
N LEU A 29 1.56 -10.40 -20.99
CA LEU A 29 1.97 -11.71 -21.51
C LEU A 29 1.30 -12.85 -20.75
N VAL A 30 1.21 -12.78 -19.42
CA VAL A 30 0.50 -13.79 -18.59
C VAL A 30 -0.97 -13.91 -19.00
N LEU A 31 -1.65 -12.80 -19.26
CA LEU A 31 -3.03 -12.80 -19.74
C LEU A 31 -3.15 -13.49 -21.12
N ASN A 32 -2.22 -13.22 -22.05
CA ASN A 32 -2.22 -13.88 -23.36
C ASN A 32 -1.95 -15.40 -23.24
N ASP A 33 -1.00 -15.78 -22.40
CA ASP A 33 -0.60 -17.17 -22.21
C ASP A 33 -1.70 -18.00 -21.55
N ILE A 34 -2.41 -17.45 -20.57
CA ILE A 34 -3.50 -18.17 -19.89
C ILE A 34 -4.72 -18.35 -20.80
N VAL A 35 -4.99 -17.41 -21.72
CA VAL A 35 -6.07 -17.56 -22.70
C VAL A 35 -5.80 -18.72 -23.66
N ALA A 36 -4.53 -18.86 -24.09
CA ALA A 36 -4.10 -19.90 -25.02
C ALA A 36 -3.91 -21.26 -24.35
N GLY A 37 -3.37 -21.28 -23.12
CA GLY A 37 -2.95 -22.51 -22.46
C GLY A 37 -3.78 -22.93 -21.24
N GLY A 38 -4.64 -22.06 -20.70
CA GLY A 38 -5.36 -22.31 -19.45
C GLY A 38 -4.48 -22.21 -18.20
N ARG A 39 -4.97 -22.70 -17.05
CA ARG A 39 -4.27 -22.66 -15.74
C ARG A 39 -2.85 -23.20 -15.76
N VAL A 40 -2.48 -24.12 -16.65
CA VAL A 40 -1.08 -24.61 -16.73
C VAL A 40 -0.07 -23.51 -17.11
N ARG A 41 -0.54 -22.37 -17.62
CA ARG A 41 0.26 -21.17 -17.89
C ARG A 41 0.05 -20.05 -16.86
N ALA A 42 -0.82 -20.26 -15.86
CA ALA A 42 -1.14 -19.23 -14.88
C ALA A 42 0.10 -18.86 -14.05
N GLN A 43 0.27 -17.57 -13.85
CA GLN A 43 1.22 -17.00 -12.91
C GLN A 43 0.44 -16.15 -11.91
N ASP A 44 -0.20 -16.83 -10.96
CA ASP A 44 -0.95 -16.16 -9.89
C ASP A 44 0.04 -15.28 -9.09
N MET A 45 -0.20 -13.98 -9.01
CA MET A 45 0.81 -13.01 -8.55
C MET A 45 0.40 -12.33 -7.24
N ILE A 46 1.37 -12.05 -6.36
CA ILE A 46 1.18 -11.18 -5.20
C ILE A 46 2.23 -10.08 -5.23
N LEU A 47 1.78 -8.82 -5.31
CA LEU A 47 2.63 -7.65 -5.16
C LEU A 47 2.85 -7.37 -3.67
N ALA A 48 4.07 -7.59 -3.17
CA ALA A 48 4.41 -7.43 -1.76
C ALA A 48 5.31 -6.21 -1.55
N GLY A 49 4.91 -5.28 -0.69
CA GLY A 49 5.71 -4.08 -0.44
C GLY A 49 5.14 -3.15 0.63
N PRO A 50 5.90 -2.14 1.09
CA PRO A 50 5.42 -1.17 2.07
C PRO A 50 4.15 -0.41 1.62
N ARG A 51 3.48 0.30 2.53
CA ARG A 51 2.34 1.17 2.17
C ARG A 51 2.82 2.29 1.23
N GLY A 52 1.92 2.80 0.38
CA GLY A 52 2.18 3.95 -0.49
C GLY A 52 3.20 3.77 -1.64
N VAL A 53 3.67 2.56 -1.91
CA VAL A 53 4.56 2.25 -3.06
C VAL A 53 3.81 2.00 -4.38
N GLY A 54 2.48 2.14 -4.38
CA GLY A 54 1.65 1.99 -5.57
C GLY A 54 1.13 0.57 -5.87
N LYS A 55 1.04 -0.32 -4.89
CA LYS A 55 0.55 -1.70 -5.09
C LYS A 55 -0.90 -1.76 -5.60
N THR A 56 -1.83 -1.10 -4.89
CA THR A 56 -3.27 -1.10 -5.21
C THR A 56 -3.54 -0.56 -6.63
N VAL A 57 -2.87 0.53 -7.00
CA VAL A 57 -2.99 1.12 -8.36
C VAL A 57 -2.37 0.21 -9.43
N THR A 58 -1.33 -0.56 -9.08
CA THR A 58 -0.74 -1.56 -10.00
C THR A 58 -1.69 -2.74 -10.22
N VAL A 59 -2.31 -3.28 -9.17
CA VAL A 59 -3.33 -4.34 -9.32
C VAL A 59 -4.59 -3.81 -10.01
N SER A 60 -4.93 -2.54 -9.84
CA SER A 60 -6.01 -1.90 -10.60
C SER A 60 -5.68 -1.85 -12.10
N ALA A 61 -4.43 -1.52 -12.46
CA ALA A 61 -3.97 -1.59 -13.84
C ALA A 61 -3.98 -3.03 -14.40
N PHE A 62 -3.65 -4.03 -13.59
CA PHE A 62 -3.80 -5.44 -13.97
C PHE A 62 -5.25 -5.82 -14.27
N ALA A 63 -6.18 -5.34 -13.43
CA ALA A 63 -7.61 -5.51 -13.63
C ALA A 63 -8.09 -4.84 -14.92
N ASP A 64 -7.62 -3.62 -15.21
CA ASP A 64 -8.02 -2.90 -16.43
C ASP A 64 -7.48 -3.59 -17.70
N LEU A 65 -6.21 -4.04 -17.70
CA LEU A 65 -5.66 -4.88 -18.78
C LEU A 65 -6.46 -6.18 -18.98
N GLY A 66 -6.91 -6.81 -17.89
CA GLY A 66 -7.77 -7.99 -17.96
C GLY A 66 -9.11 -7.69 -18.63
N LYS A 67 -9.79 -6.61 -18.23
CA LYS A 67 -11.06 -6.19 -18.85
C LYS A 67 -10.90 -5.89 -20.33
N GLU A 68 -9.83 -5.19 -20.71
CA GLU A 68 -9.52 -4.88 -22.11
C GLU A 68 -9.37 -6.13 -22.98
N GLN A 69 -8.89 -7.24 -22.41
CA GLN A 69 -8.78 -8.54 -23.09
C GLN A 69 -10.06 -9.41 -23.01
N GLY A 70 -11.11 -8.94 -22.33
CA GLY A 70 -12.39 -9.63 -22.20
C GLY A 70 -12.51 -10.52 -20.97
N PHE A 71 -11.65 -10.37 -19.96
CA PHE A 71 -11.82 -11.07 -18.68
C PHE A 71 -12.96 -10.45 -17.88
N GLU A 72 -13.75 -11.31 -17.24
CA GLU A 72 -14.58 -10.88 -16.10
C GLU A 72 -13.66 -10.66 -14.91
N VAL A 73 -13.73 -9.47 -14.33
CA VAL A 73 -12.84 -9.08 -13.22
C VAL A 73 -13.61 -8.96 -11.91
N VAL A 74 -13.13 -9.70 -10.91
CA VAL A 74 -13.65 -9.71 -9.55
C VAL A 74 -12.64 -9.09 -8.60
N ASN A 75 -12.85 -7.80 -8.30
CA ASN A 75 -12.04 -7.07 -7.33
C ASN A 75 -12.59 -7.26 -5.91
N LEU A 76 -11.72 -7.67 -4.99
CA LEU A 76 -11.98 -7.83 -3.57
C LEU A 76 -10.94 -7.04 -2.78
N GLN A 77 -11.31 -6.64 -1.57
CA GLN A 77 -10.43 -6.02 -0.61
C GLN A 77 -10.60 -6.75 0.73
N ALA A 78 -9.50 -7.20 1.32
CA ALA A 78 -9.55 -7.78 2.65
C ALA A 78 -9.72 -6.67 3.70
N VAL A 79 -10.69 -6.83 4.59
CA VAL A 79 -11.00 -5.85 5.64
C VAL A 79 -11.16 -6.57 6.97
N SER A 80 -10.37 -6.18 7.97
CA SER A 80 -10.45 -6.77 9.31
C SER A 80 -11.83 -6.55 9.93
N GLY A 81 -12.35 -7.56 10.62
CA GLY A 81 -13.61 -7.47 11.37
C GLY A 81 -14.87 -7.36 10.53
N HIS A 82 -14.78 -7.54 9.21
CA HIS A 82 -15.91 -7.55 8.28
C HIS A 82 -16.11 -8.95 7.69
N ALA A 83 -17.07 -9.09 6.75
CA ALA A 83 -17.28 -10.32 6.00
C ALA A 83 -15.96 -10.85 5.42
N GLY A 84 -15.75 -12.17 5.55
CA GLY A 84 -14.53 -12.83 5.07
C GLY A 84 -14.36 -12.67 3.56
N LEU A 85 -13.13 -12.85 3.06
CA LEU A 85 -12.82 -12.69 1.64
C LEU A 85 -13.69 -13.56 0.76
N VAL A 86 -13.87 -14.82 1.17
CA VAL A 86 -14.69 -15.79 0.44
C VAL A 86 -16.17 -15.41 0.51
N GLU A 87 -16.64 -14.91 1.65
CA GLU A 87 -18.01 -14.41 1.78
C GLU A 87 -18.25 -13.21 0.84
N ALA A 88 -17.32 -12.26 0.77
CA ALA A 88 -17.40 -11.11 -0.13
C ALA A 88 -17.47 -11.54 -1.61
N LEU A 89 -16.68 -12.54 -2.01
CA LEU A 89 -16.75 -13.16 -3.32
C LEU A 89 -18.14 -13.75 -3.60
N LEU A 90 -18.71 -14.49 -2.64
CA LEU A 90 -20.04 -15.07 -2.79
C LEU A 90 -21.16 -14.02 -2.82
N GLN A 91 -21.07 -12.95 -2.03
CA GLN A 91 -22.04 -11.85 -2.08
C GLN A 91 -22.01 -11.15 -3.43
N ARG A 92 -20.81 -10.94 -3.99
CA ARG A 92 -20.65 -10.39 -5.34
C ARG A 92 -21.23 -11.33 -6.39
N ALA A 93 -20.96 -12.63 -6.28
CA ALA A 93 -21.55 -13.64 -7.16
C ALA A 93 -23.09 -13.58 -7.11
N ARG A 94 -23.70 -13.55 -5.90
CA ARG A 94 -25.15 -13.44 -5.74
C ARG A 94 -25.73 -12.21 -6.43
N THR A 95 -25.08 -11.06 -6.25
CA THR A 95 -25.51 -9.80 -6.87
C THR A 95 -25.47 -9.89 -8.40
N ARG A 96 -24.39 -10.43 -8.96
CA ARG A 96 -24.22 -10.59 -10.41
C ARG A 96 -25.16 -11.64 -11.01
N MET A 97 -25.43 -12.72 -10.29
CA MET A 97 -26.37 -13.76 -10.73
C MET A 97 -27.84 -13.33 -10.68
N ALA A 98 -28.15 -12.22 -9.99
CA ALA A 98 -29.48 -11.62 -9.98
C ALA A 98 -29.76 -10.81 -11.27
N GLU A 99 -28.73 -10.52 -12.08
CA GLU A 99 -28.89 -9.95 -13.41
C GLU A 99 -29.59 -10.96 -14.35
N GLU A 100 -30.42 -10.47 -15.29
CA GLU A 100 -31.28 -11.34 -16.12
C GLU A 100 -30.52 -12.12 -17.21
N ALA A 101 -29.28 -11.73 -17.53
CA ALA A 101 -28.47 -12.29 -18.59
C ALA A 101 -26.97 -12.21 -18.26
N GLY A 102 -26.14 -12.90 -19.06
CA GLY A 102 -24.68 -12.84 -18.98
C GLY A 102 -24.04 -14.08 -18.33
N PRO A 103 -22.70 -14.09 -18.24
CA PRO A 103 -21.94 -15.28 -17.86
C PRO A 103 -22.20 -15.72 -16.42
N TRP A 104 -22.43 -14.79 -15.50
CA TRP A 104 -22.78 -15.08 -14.10
C TRP A 104 -24.11 -15.82 -13.99
N GLN A 105 -25.14 -15.38 -14.70
CA GLN A 105 -26.44 -16.05 -14.73
C GLN A 105 -26.32 -17.49 -15.26
N ARG A 106 -25.52 -17.70 -16.32
CA ARG A 106 -25.28 -19.05 -16.88
C ARG A 106 -24.48 -19.95 -15.92
N ALA A 107 -23.55 -19.37 -15.17
CA ALA A 107 -22.76 -20.08 -14.16
C ALA A 107 -23.50 -20.30 -12.82
N ARG A 108 -24.73 -19.79 -12.68
CA ARG A 108 -25.47 -19.74 -11.42
C ARG A 108 -25.50 -21.06 -10.68
N LYS A 109 -25.92 -22.14 -11.36
CA LYS A 109 -26.02 -23.49 -10.76
C LYS A 109 -24.72 -23.99 -10.14
N ALA A 110 -23.55 -23.53 -10.60
CA ALA A 110 -22.28 -23.94 -10.03
C ALA A 110 -22.03 -23.22 -8.68
N PHE A 111 -22.30 -21.93 -8.59
CA PHE A 111 -22.21 -21.18 -7.33
C PHE A 111 -23.26 -21.61 -6.30
N GLU A 112 -24.44 -22.02 -6.74
CA GLU A 112 -25.49 -22.54 -5.86
C GLU A 112 -25.06 -23.82 -5.10
N ARG A 113 -24.06 -24.56 -5.60
CA ARG A 113 -23.54 -25.79 -4.98
C ARG A 113 -22.53 -25.56 -3.85
N ILE A 114 -21.96 -24.36 -3.73
CA ILE A 114 -20.85 -24.04 -2.80
C ILE A 114 -21.22 -24.20 -1.31
N GLY A 115 -22.50 -24.45 -1.01
CA GLY A 115 -22.95 -24.94 0.29
C GLY A 115 -24.24 -24.25 0.72
N GLY A 116 -25.34 -25.00 0.74
CA GLY A 116 -26.54 -24.74 1.56
C GLY A 116 -27.14 -23.33 1.53
N VAL A 117 -26.85 -22.49 0.54
CA VAL A 117 -27.56 -21.23 0.37
C VAL A 117 -28.98 -21.63 0.05
N ASN A 118 -29.92 -21.43 0.99
CA ASN A 118 -31.32 -21.34 0.65
C ASN A 118 -31.44 -20.22 -0.39
N LEU A 119 -31.35 -20.62 -1.67
CA LEU A 119 -31.66 -19.81 -2.84
C LEU A 119 -33.17 -19.75 -3.05
N SER A 120 -33.93 -19.98 -2.00
CA SER A 120 -35.29 -19.49 -1.89
C SER A 120 -35.22 -17.99 -1.62
N ILE A 121 -35.44 -17.24 -2.69
CA ILE A 121 -36.24 -16.02 -2.72
C ILE A 121 -36.75 -15.67 -1.31
N ALA A 122 -36.10 -14.73 -0.63
CA ALA A 122 -36.64 -14.15 0.60
C ALA A 122 -37.85 -13.30 0.20
N GLY A 123 -38.97 -13.97 -0.02
CA GLY A 123 -40.23 -13.41 -0.47
C GLY A 123 -41.26 -14.52 -0.56
N ILE A 124 -42.26 -14.45 0.34
CA ILE A 124 -43.43 -15.35 0.51
C ILE A 124 -43.18 -16.51 1.47
N GLY A 125 -43.88 -16.46 2.61
CA GLY A 125 -43.55 -17.21 3.82
C GLY A 125 -44.24 -18.55 4.03
N ALA A 126 -43.85 -19.21 5.10
CA ALA A 126 -44.64 -20.07 5.96
C ALA A 126 -43.74 -20.48 7.13
N GLY A 127 -44.12 -20.14 8.37
CA GLY A 127 -43.46 -20.70 9.54
C GLY A 127 -43.69 -22.20 9.62
N ILE A 128 -42.68 -22.95 10.06
CA ILE A 128 -42.77 -24.11 10.95
C ILE A 128 -41.41 -24.23 11.64
N SER A 129 -41.43 -24.15 12.97
CA SER A 129 -40.36 -24.57 13.85
C SER A 129 -40.13 -26.07 13.72
N THR A 130 -38.91 -26.50 13.46
CA THR A 130 -38.49 -27.89 13.63
C THR A 130 -37.03 -27.92 14.05
N HIS A 131 -36.77 -28.73 15.08
CA HIS A 131 -35.55 -28.88 15.85
C HIS A 131 -34.25 -28.67 15.06
N GLN A 132 -33.47 -27.66 15.47
CA GLN A 132 -32.05 -27.55 15.14
C GLN A 132 -31.33 -28.71 15.82
N SER A 133 -31.01 -29.76 15.06
CA SER A 133 -29.84 -30.57 15.35
C SER A 133 -28.61 -29.74 15.00
N ASP A 134 -27.68 -29.59 15.96
CA ASP A 134 -26.32 -29.05 15.83
C ASP A 134 -25.48 -29.91 14.87
N ALA A 135 -25.90 -30.03 13.61
CA ALA A 135 -25.03 -30.43 12.53
C ALA A 135 -24.39 -29.15 12.00
N ALA A 136 -23.10 -28.95 12.30
CA ALA A 136 -22.30 -27.92 11.66
C ALA A 136 -22.56 -28.00 10.15
N ALA A 137 -23.04 -26.90 9.54
CA ALA A 137 -23.20 -26.83 8.10
C ALA A 137 -21.87 -27.25 7.46
N PRO A 138 -21.87 -28.15 6.46
CA PRO A 138 -20.63 -28.55 5.81
C PRO A 138 -19.93 -27.28 5.30
N GLY A 139 -18.73 -27.02 5.82
CA GLY A 139 -17.95 -25.84 5.49
C GLY A 139 -17.70 -25.76 3.98
N LEU A 140 -17.54 -24.53 3.48
CA LEU A 140 -17.26 -24.26 2.08
C LEU A 140 -16.04 -25.04 1.59
N ASP A 141 -16.23 -25.88 0.57
CA ASP A 141 -15.18 -26.74 0.03
C ASP A 141 -14.40 -26.03 -1.10
N ALA A 142 -13.08 -26.13 -1.05
CA ALA A 142 -12.16 -25.49 -2.00
C ALA A 142 -12.36 -25.98 -3.44
N GLY A 143 -12.66 -27.28 -3.61
CA GLY A 143 -12.92 -27.89 -4.92
C GLY A 143 -14.23 -27.36 -5.53
N THR A 144 -15.29 -27.27 -4.73
CA THR A 144 -16.57 -26.75 -5.17
C THR A 144 -16.48 -25.27 -5.59
N LEU A 145 -15.70 -24.47 -4.87
CA LEU A 145 -15.41 -23.10 -5.30
C LEU A 145 -14.59 -23.06 -6.60
N ALA A 146 -13.58 -23.92 -6.74
CA ALA A 146 -12.79 -24.02 -7.97
C ALA A 146 -13.66 -24.38 -9.19
N ASP A 147 -14.57 -25.36 -9.05
CA ASP A 147 -15.53 -25.74 -10.10
C ASP A 147 -16.41 -24.57 -10.54
N ALA A 148 -16.88 -23.76 -9.59
CA ALA A 148 -17.71 -22.60 -9.88
C ALA A 148 -16.94 -21.50 -10.61
N LEU A 149 -15.71 -21.21 -10.19
CA LEU A 149 -14.84 -20.22 -10.84
C LEU A 149 -14.44 -20.66 -12.25
N ALA A 150 -14.12 -21.95 -12.44
CA ALA A 150 -13.82 -22.51 -13.76
C ALA A 150 -15.06 -22.48 -14.68
N THR A 151 -16.24 -22.81 -14.15
CA THR A 151 -17.50 -22.71 -14.89
C THR A 151 -17.77 -21.28 -15.33
N LEU A 152 -17.60 -20.30 -14.43
CA LEU A 152 -17.75 -18.89 -14.78
C LEU A 152 -16.79 -18.46 -15.89
N ALA A 153 -15.51 -18.82 -15.79
CA ALA A 153 -14.54 -18.51 -16.83
C ALA A 153 -14.93 -19.11 -18.19
N ALA A 154 -15.46 -20.34 -18.21
CA ALA A 154 -15.97 -20.97 -19.43
C ALA A 154 -17.20 -20.25 -19.99
N GLU A 155 -18.11 -19.76 -19.14
CA GLU A 155 -19.25 -18.96 -19.57
C GLU A 155 -18.83 -17.59 -20.12
N VAL A 156 -17.84 -16.92 -19.51
CA VAL A 156 -17.27 -15.67 -20.04
C VAL A 156 -16.68 -15.88 -21.43
N ARG A 157 -15.97 -17.01 -21.65
CA ARG A 157 -15.38 -17.34 -22.95
C ARG A 157 -16.39 -17.48 -24.10
N LYS A 158 -17.66 -17.77 -23.80
CA LYS A 158 -18.71 -17.83 -24.83
C LYS A 158 -19.05 -16.43 -25.36
N ASP A 159 -18.89 -15.40 -24.53
CA ASP A 159 -19.17 -14.02 -24.90
C ASP A 159 -17.91 -13.32 -25.44
N ALA A 160 -16.72 -13.69 -24.93
CA ALA A 160 -15.43 -13.18 -25.39
C ALA A 160 -14.40 -14.32 -25.51
N HIS A 161 -14.01 -14.71 -26.73
CA HIS A 161 -13.17 -15.90 -26.94
C HIS A 161 -11.77 -15.82 -26.29
N SER A 162 -11.26 -14.60 -26.14
CA SER A 162 -10.02 -14.26 -25.41
C SER A 162 -10.25 -13.97 -23.92
N GLY A 163 -11.47 -14.16 -23.42
CA GLY A 163 -11.85 -13.86 -22.05
C GLY A 163 -11.52 -14.97 -21.06
N GLY A 164 -11.79 -14.67 -19.80
CA GLY A 164 -11.56 -15.56 -18.67
C GLY A 164 -12.05 -14.93 -17.37
N LEU A 165 -11.53 -15.39 -16.24
CA LEU A 165 -11.82 -14.83 -14.93
C LEU A 165 -10.53 -14.32 -14.29
N LEU A 166 -10.50 -13.06 -13.91
CA LEU A 166 -9.42 -12.47 -13.11
C LEU A 166 -9.96 -12.09 -11.74
N ILE A 167 -9.39 -12.68 -10.69
CA ILE A 167 -9.71 -12.35 -9.31
C ILE A 167 -8.60 -11.49 -8.76
N THR A 168 -8.92 -10.30 -8.26
CA THR A 168 -7.94 -9.45 -7.58
C THR A 168 -8.27 -9.29 -6.11
N VAL A 169 -7.25 -9.31 -5.24
CA VAL A 169 -7.42 -9.12 -3.79
C VAL A 169 -6.43 -8.10 -3.26
N ASP A 170 -6.92 -6.95 -2.79
CA ASP A 170 -6.08 -5.95 -2.13
C ASP A 170 -5.92 -6.25 -0.63
N GLU A 171 -4.73 -5.98 -0.08
CA GLU A 171 -4.37 -6.11 1.34
C GLU A 171 -4.51 -7.55 1.91
N LEU A 172 -4.05 -8.57 1.18
CA LEU A 172 -4.17 -10.00 1.55
C LEU A 172 -3.81 -10.33 3.00
N GLN A 173 -2.81 -9.69 3.58
CA GLN A 173 -2.39 -9.96 4.97
C GLN A 173 -3.47 -9.62 6.03
N VAL A 174 -4.49 -8.86 5.64
CA VAL A 174 -5.62 -8.47 6.49
C VAL A 174 -6.69 -9.58 6.54
N ALA A 175 -6.68 -10.49 5.56
CA ALA A 175 -7.64 -11.59 5.49
C ALA A 175 -7.44 -12.58 6.64
N SER A 176 -8.53 -13.25 7.03
CA SER A 176 -8.49 -14.26 8.07
C SER A 176 -7.64 -15.46 7.64
N GLY A 177 -7.00 -16.15 8.59
CA GLY A 177 -6.27 -17.39 8.32
C GLY A 177 -7.10 -18.42 7.53
N PRO A 178 -8.35 -18.71 7.92
CA PRO A 178 -9.24 -19.59 7.16
C PRO A 178 -9.49 -19.12 5.72
N ASP A 179 -9.71 -17.82 5.47
CA ASP A 179 -9.90 -17.29 4.11
C ASP A 179 -8.64 -17.47 3.25
N LEU A 180 -7.46 -17.18 3.82
CA LEU A 180 -6.18 -17.33 3.12
C LEU A 180 -5.92 -18.80 2.75
N ALA A 181 -6.19 -19.72 3.70
CA ALA A 181 -6.06 -21.16 3.47
C ALA A 181 -7.02 -21.64 2.37
N LEU A 182 -8.28 -21.18 2.41
CA LEU A 182 -9.32 -21.58 1.47
C LEU A 182 -9.05 -21.04 0.06
N LEU A 183 -8.66 -19.77 -0.06
CA LEU A 183 -8.23 -19.17 -1.33
C LEU A 183 -7.07 -19.95 -1.95
N ALA A 184 -6.03 -20.24 -1.17
CA ALA A 184 -4.88 -20.99 -1.65
C ALA A 184 -5.26 -22.41 -2.07
N ALA A 185 -6.08 -23.10 -1.29
CA ALA A 185 -6.61 -24.41 -1.63
C ALA A 185 -7.43 -24.38 -2.93
N THR A 186 -8.27 -23.36 -3.13
CA THR A 186 -9.06 -23.19 -4.37
C THR A 186 -8.18 -22.95 -5.58
N LEU A 187 -7.15 -22.10 -5.50
CA LEU A 187 -6.21 -21.89 -6.59
C LEU A 187 -5.43 -23.16 -6.93
N HIS A 188 -5.07 -23.95 -5.91
CA HIS A 188 -4.46 -25.25 -6.10
C HIS A 188 -5.40 -26.25 -6.79
N ARG A 189 -6.67 -26.34 -6.37
CA ARG A 189 -7.69 -27.17 -7.02
C ARG A 189 -7.93 -26.75 -8.48
N LEU A 190 -7.96 -25.45 -8.79
CA LEU A 190 -8.00 -24.98 -10.17
C LEU A 190 -6.81 -25.49 -11.00
N ASN A 191 -5.60 -25.53 -10.44
CA ASN A 191 -4.42 -26.05 -11.16
C ASN A 191 -4.51 -27.55 -11.44
N VAL A 192 -5.09 -28.32 -10.52
CA VAL A 192 -5.15 -29.79 -10.60
C VAL A 192 -6.37 -30.27 -11.40
N ASP A 193 -7.55 -29.75 -11.08
CA ASP A 193 -8.82 -30.27 -11.62
C ASP A 193 -9.27 -29.51 -12.87
N HIS A 194 -8.82 -28.25 -13.05
CA HIS A 194 -9.23 -27.37 -14.15
C HIS A 194 -8.04 -26.79 -14.95
N PRO A 195 -7.09 -27.63 -15.43
CA PRO A 195 -5.85 -27.16 -16.04
C PRO A 195 -6.04 -26.29 -17.30
N SER A 196 -7.20 -26.38 -17.96
CA SER A 196 -7.54 -25.60 -19.15
C SER A 196 -8.33 -24.31 -18.87
N ALA A 197 -8.77 -24.06 -17.63
CA ALA A 197 -9.60 -22.90 -17.32
C ALA A 197 -8.76 -21.60 -17.34
N PRO A 198 -9.20 -20.50 -17.98
CA PRO A 198 -8.50 -19.23 -17.91
C PRO A 198 -8.90 -18.45 -16.65
N VAL A 199 -8.52 -18.97 -15.48
CA VAL A 199 -8.72 -18.29 -14.19
C VAL A 199 -7.37 -17.79 -13.69
N LEU A 200 -7.25 -16.51 -13.40
CA LEU A 200 -6.01 -15.90 -12.92
C LEU A 200 -6.25 -15.14 -11.61
N PHE A 201 -5.22 -15.08 -10.78
CA PHE A 201 -5.25 -14.35 -9.52
C PHE A 201 -4.16 -13.27 -9.47
N ALA A 202 -4.51 -12.09 -8.94
CA ALA A 202 -3.56 -11.06 -8.54
C ALA A 202 -3.87 -10.53 -7.14
N GLY A 203 -2.84 -10.34 -6.32
CA GLY A 203 -3.01 -9.85 -4.95
C GLY A 203 -2.05 -8.72 -4.63
N THR A 204 -2.35 -7.96 -3.57
CA THR A 204 -1.36 -7.11 -2.91
C THR A 204 -1.20 -7.48 -1.44
N GLY A 205 -0.07 -7.10 -0.87
CA GLY A 205 0.03 -7.04 0.57
C GLY A 205 1.30 -6.40 1.09
N LEU A 206 1.42 -6.35 2.42
CA LEU A 206 2.61 -5.88 3.11
C LEU A 206 3.79 -6.86 2.90
N PRO A 207 5.03 -6.44 3.17
CA PRO A 207 6.20 -7.31 2.93
C PRO A 207 6.15 -8.65 3.68
N PHE A 208 5.38 -8.75 4.77
CA PHE A 208 5.22 -9.97 5.55
C PHE A 208 4.07 -10.89 5.07
N THR A 209 3.33 -10.54 4.00
CA THR A 209 2.24 -11.37 3.46
C THR A 209 2.64 -12.84 3.22
N PRO A 210 3.85 -13.16 2.73
CA PRO A 210 4.28 -14.56 2.62
C PRO A 210 4.34 -15.30 3.97
N ASP A 211 4.70 -14.62 5.06
CA ASP A 211 4.65 -15.19 6.41
C ASP A 211 3.21 -15.35 6.90
N ALA A 212 2.32 -14.39 6.59
CA ALA A 212 0.90 -14.50 6.91
C ALA A 212 0.25 -15.74 6.24
N LEU A 213 0.56 -16.00 4.97
CA LEU A 213 0.13 -17.20 4.25
C LEU A 213 0.64 -18.49 4.92
N ARG A 214 1.91 -18.52 5.34
CA ARG A 214 2.47 -19.67 6.08
C ARG A 214 1.80 -19.88 7.43
N LYS A 215 1.60 -18.79 8.21
CA LYS A 215 0.88 -18.82 9.49
C LYS A 215 -0.56 -19.34 9.31
N ALA A 216 -1.19 -19.04 8.17
CA ALA A 216 -2.53 -19.53 7.81
C ALA A 216 -2.57 -21.01 7.37
N GLY A 217 -1.43 -21.70 7.25
CA GLY A 217 -1.37 -23.12 6.85
C GLY A 217 -1.19 -23.36 5.36
N VAL A 218 -0.93 -22.33 4.55
CA VAL A 218 -0.58 -22.49 3.13
C VAL A 218 0.82 -23.06 3.01
N THR A 219 0.92 -24.29 2.51
CA THR A 219 2.20 -24.97 2.29
C THR A 219 2.83 -24.47 1.00
N HIS A 220 4.08 -24.01 1.08
CA HIS A 220 4.85 -23.48 -0.07
C HIS A 220 4.15 -22.38 -0.88
N PRO A 221 3.82 -21.23 -0.27
CA PRO A 221 3.19 -20.12 -1.00
C PRO A 221 4.05 -19.63 -2.18
N ASP A 222 5.37 -19.81 -2.12
CA ASP A 222 6.33 -19.53 -3.20
C ASP A 222 6.17 -20.41 -4.45
N ARG A 223 5.47 -21.55 -4.33
CA ARG A 223 5.13 -22.42 -5.47
C ARG A 223 3.76 -22.14 -6.05
N LEU A 224 2.87 -21.56 -5.24
CA LEU A 224 1.51 -21.22 -5.66
C LEU A 224 1.46 -19.81 -6.27
N PHE A 225 2.27 -18.89 -5.76
CA PHE A 225 2.27 -17.49 -6.17
C PHE A 225 3.65 -17.04 -6.67
N VAL A 226 3.66 -16.23 -7.72
CA VAL A 226 4.77 -15.34 -8.04
C VAL A 226 4.73 -14.18 -7.06
N LEU A 227 5.67 -14.17 -6.12
CA LEU A 227 5.83 -13.09 -5.14
C LEU A 227 6.69 -11.98 -5.75
N GLU A 228 6.05 -10.88 -6.16
CA GLU A 228 6.72 -9.75 -6.77
C GLU A 228 6.98 -8.66 -5.72
N PRO A 229 8.25 -8.45 -5.28
CA PRO A 229 8.57 -7.43 -4.31
C PRO A 229 8.53 -6.04 -4.95
N ILE A 230 7.70 -5.14 -4.40
CA ILE A 230 7.65 -3.74 -4.82
C ILE A 230 8.63 -2.91 -3.96
N PRO A 231 9.65 -2.28 -4.57
CA PRO A 231 10.61 -1.46 -3.84
C PRO A 231 9.95 -0.29 -3.12
N LEU A 232 10.58 0.14 -2.01
CA LEU A 232 10.11 1.29 -1.23
C LEU A 232 10.17 2.59 -2.04
N THR A 233 11.18 2.74 -2.90
CA THR A 233 11.42 3.96 -3.69
C THR A 233 11.48 3.61 -5.16
N LEU A 234 11.13 4.56 -6.01
CA LEU A 234 11.38 4.46 -7.44
C LEU A 234 12.88 4.63 -7.72
N GLU A 235 13.33 4.06 -8.83
CA GLU A 235 14.65 4.39 -9.38
C GLU A 235 14.69 5.89 -9.77
N PRO A 236 15.85 6.55 -9.76
CA PRO A 236 15.95 8.00 -9.94
C PRO A 236 15.26 8.52 -11.22
N ASP A 237 15.39 7.80 -12.33
CA ASP A 237 14.77 8.18 -13.60
C ASP A 237 13.25 8.03 -13.58
N ASP A 238 12.73 6.95 -12.98
CA ASP A 238 11.29 6.73 -12.78
C ASP A 238 10.69 7.77 -11.82
N ALA A 239 11.40 8.10 -10.74
CA ALA A 239 10.99 9.13 -9.79
C ALA A 239 10.88 10.50 -10.48
N ARG A 240 11.88 10.86 -11.31
CA ARG A 240 11.83 12.09 -12.12
C ARG A 240 10.69 12.05 -13.12
N TYR A 241 10.51 10.92 -13.82
CA TYR A 241 9.43 10.74 -14.80
C TYR A 241 8.04 10.89 -14.18
N ALA A 242 7.83 10.32 -12.98
CA ALA A 242 6.59 10.44 -12.21
C ALA A 242 6.21 11.90 -11.86
N VAL A 243 7.20 12.80 -11.80
CA VAL A 243 7.01 14.23 -11.56
C VAL A 243 6.85 14.99 -12.87
N VAL A 244 7.77 14.82 -13.82
CA VAL A 244 7.84 15.66 -15.03
C VAL A 244 6.72 15.36 -16.02
N GLU A 245 6.42 14.09 -16.27
CA GLU A 245 5.48 13.71 -17.34
C GLU A 245 4.04 14.17 -17.09
N PRO A 246 3.47 14.07 -15.87
CA PRO A 246 2.14 14.61 -15.60
C PRO A 246 2.00 16.10 -15.89
N ALA A 247 2.99 16.90 -15.48
CA ALA A 247 3.02 18.33 -15.75
C ALA A 247 3.15 18.60 -17.25
N ARG A 248 4.03 17.87 -17.95
CA ARG A 248 4.24 18.02 -19.39
C ARG A 248 2.95 17.78 -20.18
N ARG A 249 2.16 16.76 -19.81
CA ARG A 249 0.84 16.49 -20.43
C ARG A 249 -0.17 17.62 -20.19
N ALA A 250 -0.01 18.36 -19.10
CA ALA A 250 -0.79 19.56 -18.78
C ALA A 250 -0.18 20.86 -19.36
N GLY A 251 0.87 20.77 -20.19
CA GLY A 251 1.50 21.92 -20.84
C GLY A 251 2.54 22.66 -20.00
N VAL A 252 2.96 22.11 -18.86
CA VAL A 252 3.87 22.76 -17.91
C VAL A 252 5.19 21.99 -17.79
N ALA A 253 6.32 22.68 -17.78
CA ALA A 253 7.63 22.07 -17.64
C ALA A 253 8.16 22.18 -16.21
N TRP A 254 8.88 21.17 -15.74
CA TRP A 254 9.77 21.30 -14.58
C TRP A 254 11.18 21.60 -15.07
N THR A 255 11.87 22.54 -14.43
CA THR A 255 13.33 22.65 -14.59
C THR A 255 14.01 21.37 -14.05
N PRO A 256 15.15 20.93 -14.64
CA PRO A 256 15.85 19.74 -14.17
C PRO A 256 16.21 19.79 -12.69
N GLU A 257 16.63 20.95 -12.19
CA GLU A 257 17.02 21.18 -10.80
C GLU A 257 15.82 21.11 -9.85
N ALA A 258 14.65 21.63 -10.27
CA ALA A 258 13.43 21.52 -9.49
C ALA A 258 12.96 20.06 -9.38
N ALA A 259 12.98 19.32 -10.49
CA ALA A 259 12.60 17.90 -10.48
C ALA A 259 13.54 17.08 -9.58
N ALA A 260 14.85 17.33 -9.65
CA ALA A 260 15.84 16.69 -8.78
C ALA A 260 15.60 17.02 -7.30
N ALA A 261 15.35 18.29 -6.97
CA ALA A 261 15.09 18.72 -5.60
C ALA A 261 13.83 18.07 -5.01
N VAL A 262 12.77 17.88 -5.80
CA VAL A 262 11.55 17.19 -5.34
C VAL A 262 11.78 15.69 -5.14
N VAL A 263 12.54 15.05 -6.03
CA VAL A 263 12.88 13.63 -5.88
C VAL A 263 13.71 13.41 -4.61
N GLU A 264 14.68 14.28 -4.35
CA GLU A 264 15.49 14.25 -3.13
C GLU A 264 14.63 14.48 -1.88
N ALA A 265 13.82 15.54 -1.85
CA ALA A 265 13.00 15.90 -0.69
C ALA A 265 11.93 14.85 -0.35
N SER A 266 11.41 14.14 -1.35
CA SER A 266 10.47 13.02 -1.18
C SER A 266 11.13 11.65 -1.01
N ASN A 267 12.47 11.58 -1.13
CA ASN A 267 13.26 10.35 -1.12
C ASN A 267 12.82 9.32 -2.19
N GLY A 268 12.32 9.78 -3.34
CA GLY A 268 11.81 8.92 -4.42
C GLY A 268 10.65 7.99 -4.05
N TYR A 269 10.00 8.18 -2.89
CA TYR A 269 8.88 7.36 -2.43
C TYR A 269 7.58 7.81 -3.13
N PRO A 270 6.86 6.93 -3.87
CA PRO A 270 5.76 7.32 -4.76
C PRO A 270 4.68 8.21 -4.11
N ALA A 271 4.22 7.87 -2.91
CA ALA A 271 3.19 8.67 -2.24
C ALA A 271 3.68 10.08 -1.86
N HIS A 272 4.94 10.23 -1.43
CA HIS A 272 5.51 11.56 -1.16
C HIS A 272 5.79 12.31 -2.46
N LEU A 273 6.25 11.66 -3.53
CA LEU A 273 6.43 12.31 -4.83
C LEU A 273 5.13 12.98 -5.30
N GLN A 274 4.01 12.26 -5.26
CA GLN A 274 2.70 12.80 -5.63
C GLN A 274 2.27 13.95 -4.71
N LEU A 275 2.48 13.81 -3.40
CA LEU A 275 2.13 14.84 -2.42
C LEU A 275 2.93 16.13 -2.62
N PHE A 276 4.25 16.00 -2.79
CA PHE A 276 5.15 17.14 -2.98
C PHE A 276 4.87 17.83 -4.30
N ALA A 277 4.79 17.07 -5.40
CA ALA A 277 4.51 17.61 -6.72
C ALA A 277 3.16 18.32 -6.78
N HIS A 278 2.12 17.76 -6.15
CA HIS A 278 0.81 18.40 -6.02
C HIS A 278 0.86 19.75 -5.29
N ALA A 279 1.55 19.80 -4.14
CA ALA A 279 1.62 21.00 -3.34
C ALA A 279 2.47 22.10 -4.01
N ILE A 280 3.57 21.72 -4.68
CA ILE A 280 4.39 22.66 -5.45
C ILE A 280 3.63 23.18 -6.66
N TRP A 281 2.92 22.31 -7.40
CA TRP A 281 2.06 22.74 -8.51
C TRP A 281 1.04 23.80 -8.07
N THR A 282 0.42 23.59 -6.91
CA THR A 282 -0.65 24.46 -6.40
C THR A 282 -0.12 25.81 -5.89
N SER A 283 1.16 25.89 -5.54
CA SER A 283 1.80 27.10 -5.02
C SER A 283 2.60 27.87 -6.07
N ALA A 284 2.99 27.21 -7.17
CA ALA A 284 3.75 27.84 -8.24
C ALA A 284 2.93 28.96 -8.94
N PRO A 285 3.55 30.13 -9.21
CA PRO A 285 2.87 31.31 -9.75
C PRO A 285 2.39 31.12 -11.20
N GLY A 286 2.99 30.18 -11.94
CA GLY A 286 2.64 29.84 -13.30
C GLY A 286 3.06 30.87 -14.37
N PRO A 287 2.69 30.64 -15.65
CA PRO A 287 1.84 29.54 -16.12
C PRO A 287 2.57 28.28 -16.61
N ASP A 288 3.82 28.37 -17.09
CA ASP A 288 4.37 27.34 -17.98
C ASP A 288 5.56 26.56 -17.42
N GLN A 289 6.14 27.01 -16.29
CA GLN A 289 7.36 26.39 -15.75
C GLN A 289 7.38 26.39 -14.21
N ILE A 290 7.81 25.27 -13.65
CA ILE A 290 8.12 25.09 -12.23
C ILE A 290 9.65 25.08 -12.05
N THR A 291 10.13 26.04 -11.28
CA THR A 291 11.55 26.32 -11.04
C THR A 291 12.01 25.82 -9.68
N LEU A 292 13.33 25.80 -9.45
CA LEU A 292 13.89 25.45 -8.14
C LEU A 292 13.38 26.40 -7.04
N GLY A 293 13.21 27.70 -7.35
CA GLY A 293 12.68 28.67 -6.40
C GLY A 293 11.25 28.36 -5.95
N ASP A 294 10.42 27.82 -6.84
CA ASP A 294 9.05 27.39 -6.50
C ASP A 294 9.07 26.19 -5.54
N VAL A 295 9.99 25.24 -5.76
CA VAL A 295 10.19 24.10 -4.85
C VAL A 295 10.63 24.60 -3.48
N GLU A 296 11.68 25.43 -3.42
CA GLU A 296 12.21 25.96 -2.17
C GLU A 296 11.17 26.77 -1.38
N ALA A 297 10.36 27.57 -2.07
CA ALA A 297 9.27 28.34 -1.45
C ALA A 297 8.15 27.46 -0.89
N ALA A 298 7.83 26.35 -1.57
CA ALA A 298 6.74 25.45 -1.19
C ALA A 298 7.13 24.45 -0.09
N LEU A 299 8.39 24.01 -0.04
CA LEU A 299 8.86 22.94 0.86
C LEU A 299 8.42 23.09 2.33
N PRO A 300 8.49 24.28 2.96
CA PRO A 300 8.01 24.46 4.34
C PRO A 300 6.53 24.11 4.51
N GLN A 301 5.68 24.48 3.54
CA GLN A 301 4.24 24.19 3.59
C GLN A 301 3.97 22.69 3.35
N VAL A 302 4.71 22.07 2.44
CA VAL A 302 4.59 20.63 2.16
C VAL A 302 4.96 19.81 3.39
N ALA A 303 6.04 20.18 4.07
CA ALA A 303 6.48 19.55 5.28
C ALA A 303 5.43 19.60 6.39
N ASP A 304 4.91 20.79 6.64
CA ASP A 304 3.90 21.05 7.66
C ASP A 304 2.59 20.29 7.35
N MET A 305 2.22 20.17 6.06
CA MET A 305 1.13 19.31 5.61
C MET A 305 1.42 17.81 5.87
N LEU A 306 2.62 17.33 5.54
CA LEU A 306 3.02 15.94 5.74
C LEU A 306 3.02 15.56 7.22
N GLU A 307 3.55 16.44 8.08
CA GLU A 307 3.51 16.27 9.53
C GLU A 307 2.07 16.16 10.02
N ARG A 308 1.19 17.11 9.70
CA ARG A 308 -0.19 17.10 10.18
C ARG A 308 -1.06 15.96 9.63
N ARG A 309 -0.87 15.58 8.37
CA ARG A 309 -1.80 14.65 7.69
C ARG A 309 -1.32 13.20 7.64
N THR A 310 -0.03 12.95 7.83
CA THR A 310 0.53 11.61 7.59
C THR A 310 1.41 11.13 8.73
N LEU A 311 2.36 11.95 9.21
CA LEU A 311 3.34 11.50 10.21
C LEU A 311 2.84 11.68 11.64
N GLY A 312 2.17 12.79 11.96
CA GLY A 312 1.59 13.08 13.27
C GLY A 312 0.53 12.06 13.69
N PRO A 313 -0.55 11.83 12.89
CA PRO A 313 -1.54 10.81 13.21
C PRO A 313 -0.95 9.39 13.34
N ARG A 314 0.16 9.11 12.64
CA ARG A 314 0.90 7.85 12.78
C ARG A 314 1.68 7.80 14.10
N TRP A 315 2.25 8.91 14.53
CA TRP A 315 2.96 9.02 15.81
C TRP A 315 2.02 8.92 17.01
N ASP A 316 0.85 9.55 16.94
CA ASP A 316 -0.11 9.59 18.05
C ASP A 316 -0.69 8.22 18.41
N ARG A 317 -0.66 7.25 17.49
CA ARG A 317 -1.12 5.87 17.71
C ARG A 317 -0.02 4.91 18.18
N ILE A 318 1.24 5.33 18.17
CA ILE A 318 2.39 4.48 18.52
C ILE A 318 2.55 4.44 20.03
N SER A 319 2.72 3.23 20.60
CA SER A 319 2.96 3.09 22.04
C SER A 319 4.35 3.60 22.46
N ASP A 320 4.53 3.96 23.73
CA ASP A 320 5.80 4.45 24.27
C ASP A 320 7.02 3.56 23.90
N ARG A 321 6.85 2.24 23.95
CA ARG A 321 7.93 1.29 23.66
C ARG A 321 8.20 1.14 22.17
N GLN A 322 7.16 1.20 21.34
CA GLN A 322 7.31 1.25 19.89
C GLN A 322 7.98 2.57 19.46
N MET A 323 7.63 3.69 20.10
CA MET A 323 8.24 5.00 19.89
C MET A 323 9.74 4.97 20.16
N GLU A 324 10.15 4.42 21.30
CA GLU A 324 11.56 4.23 21.67
C GLU A 324 12.31 3.31 20.69
N PHE A 325 11.66 2.25 20.22
CA PHE A 325 12.21 1.35 19.20
C PHE A 325 12.46 2.07 17.87
N LEU A 326 11.48 2.84 17.40
CA LEU A 326 11.57 3.60 16.15
C LEU A 326 12.62 4.70 16.25
N ALA A 327 12.77 5.35 17.41
CA ALA A 327 13.84 6.33 17.64
C ALA A 327 15.23 5.68 17.53
N ALA A 328 15.42 4.49 18.12
CA ALA A 328 16.65 3.74 17.96
C ALA A 328 16.91 3.37 16.49
N LEU A 329 15.91 2.91 15.74
CA LEU A 329 16.05 2.62 14.31
C LEU A 329 16.36 3.89 13.49
N ALA A 330 15.74 5.02 13.81
CA ALA A 330 15.96 6.29 13.13
C ALA A 330 17.38 6.84 13.34
N LEU A 331 17.99 6.62 14.51
CA LEU A 331 19.40 6.96 14.77
C LEU A 331 20.39 6.22 13.86
N HIS A 332 19.99 5.07 13.30
CA HIS A 332 20.75 4.33 12.29
C HIS A 332 20.34 4.69 10.86
N GLY A 333 19.71 5.85 10.64
CA GLY A 333 19.22 6.27 9.32
C GLY A 333 18.00 5.48 8.84
N GLY A 334 17.25 4.87 9.77
CA GLY A 334 16.03 4.11 9.47
C GLY A 334 16.26 2.71 8.90
N ARG A 335 17.51 2.22 8.89
CA ARG A 335 17.84 0.83 8.50
C ARG A 335 18.91 0.28 9.44
N ALA A 336 18.62 -0.81 10.13
CA ALA A 336 19.55 -1.41 11.08
C ALA A 336 19.34 -2.92 11.22
N SER A 337 20.33 -3.62 11.78
CA SER A 337 20.11 -4.99 12.26
C SER A 337 19.36 -4.97 13.60
N THR A 338 18.61 -6.03 13.90
CA THR A 338 17.95 -6.18 15.21
C THR A 338 18.97 -6.15 16.36
N ALA A 339 20.17 -6.68 16.13
CA ALA A 339 21.28 -6.61 17.09
C ALA A 339 21.77 -5.18 17.35
N ALA A 340 21.84 -4.34 16.33
CA ALA A 340 22.22 -2.93 16.48
C ALA A 340 21.17 -2.14 17.26
N ILE A 341 19.87 -2.38 16.98
CA ILE A 341 18.77 -1.77 17.73
C ILE A 341 18.80 -2.21 19.20
N ALA A 342 18.97 -3.51 19.45
CA ALA A 342 19.11 -4.08 20.79
C ALA A 342 20.26 -3.43 21.59
N LYS A 343 21.44 -3.29 20.98
CA LYS A 343 22.59 -2.58 21.57
C LYS A 343 22.24 -1.12 21.89
N THR A 344 21.59 -0.42 20.95
CA THR A 344 21.19 1.00 21.10
C THR A 344 20.24 1.18 22.29
N LEU A 345 19.31 0.25 22.46
CA LEU A 345 18.33 0.24 23.54
C LEU A 345 18.86 -0.36 24.86
N GLY A 346 20.06 -0.95 24.86
CA GLY A 346 20.57 -1.66 26.04
C GLY A 346 19.71 -2.85 26.46
N ARG A 347 19.02 -3.52 25.51
CA ARG A 347 18.13 -4.67 25.73
C ARG A 347 18.57 -5.86 24.90
N SER A 348 18.08 -7.05 25.22
CA SER A 348 18.27 -8.25 24.42
C SER A 348 17.36 -8.27 23.18
N GLN A 349 17.74 -9.04 22.15
CA GLN A 349 16.87 -9.22 20.97
C GLN A 349 15.57 -9.96 21.30
N GLN A 350 15.58 -10.81 22.34
CA GLN A 350 14.39 -11.56 22.79
C GLN A 350 13.35 -10.62 23.37
N GLU A 351 13.76 -9.67 24.22
CA GLU A 351 12.87 -8.65 24.80
C GLU A 351 12.22 -7.74 23.74
N LEU A 352 12.88 -7.58 22.59
CA LEU A 352 12.41 -6.73 21.49
C LEU A 352 11.62 -7.50 20.42
N SER A 353 11.52 -8.82 20.52
CA SER A 353 10.93 -9.64 19.45
C SER A 353 9.46 -9.33 19.20
N TRP A 354 8.69 -9.13 20.27
CA TRP A 354 7.26 -8.81 20.18
C TRP A 354 7.02 -7.42 19.59
N LEU A 355 7.74 -6.39 20.06
CA LEU A 355 7.70 -5.02 19.50
C LEU A 355 8.03 -5.00 18.02
N ARG A 356 9.06 -5.77 17.64
CA ARG A 356 9.44 -5.91 16.23
C ARG A 356 8.32 -6.54 15.40
N GLU A 357 7.66 -7.57 15.92
CA GLU A 357 6.56 -8.24 15.22
C GLU A 357 5.37 -7.31 15.05
N GLU A 358 4.95 -6.61 16.11
CA GLU A 358 3.88 -5.61 16.04
C GLU A 358 4.17 -4.50 15.03
N LEU A 359 5.37 -3.90 15.07
CA LEU A 359 5.75 -2.84 14.14
C LEU A 359 5.79 -3.31 12.68
N ILE A 360 6.08 -4.59 12.43
CA ILE A 360 6.02 -5.20 11.09
C ILE A 360 4.57 -5.40 10.66
N GLU A 361 3.72 -5.92 11.55
CA GLU A 361 2.31 -6.18 11.29
C GLU A 361 1.51 -4.89 11.06
N GLU A 362 1.82 -3.83 11.81
CA GLU A 362 1.27 -2.48 11.62
C GLU A 362 1.81 -1.79 10.34
N GLY A 363 2.94 -2.27 9.81
CA GLY A 363 3.58 -1.73 8.62
C GLY A 363 4.31 -0.41 8.84
N ASP A 364 4.82 -0.17 10.06
CA ASP A 364 5.72 0.95 10.38
C ASP A 364 7.18 0.61 10.03
N VAL A 365 7.54 -0.66 10.13
CA VAL A 365 8.82 -1.20 9.67
C VAL A 365 8.62 -2.45 8.81
N TYR A 366 9.65 -2.87 8.09
CA TYR A 366 9.67 -4.14 7.37
C TYR A 366 11.08 -4.74 7.36
N ALA A 367 11.19 -6.03 7.02
CA ALA A 367 12.46 -6.74 6.92
C ALA A 367 12.91 -6.87 5.46
N PRO A 368 13.80 -5.99 4.94
CA PRO A 368 14.26 -6.09 3.54
C PRO A 368 15.11 -7.34 3.28
N LYS A 369 15.74 -7.87 4.34
CA LYS A 369 16.42 -9.17 4.35
C LYS A 369 16.49 -9.70 5.77
N ARG A 370 16.75 -11.00 5.92
CA ARG A 370 16.82 -11.68 7.22
C ARG A 370 17.78 -10.94 8.18
N GLY A 371 17.28 -10.62 9.38
CA GLY A 371 18.04 -9.95 10.43
C GLY A 371 18.22 -8.43 10.25
N GLN A 372 17.63 -7.83 9.22
CA GLN A 372 17.56 -6.37 9.05
C GLN A 372 16.13 -5.87 9.17
N LEU A 373 16.02 -4.62 9.62
CA LEU A 373 14.79 -3.84 9.67
C LEU A 373 15.01 -2.51 8.95
N ALA A 374 13.96 -2.04 8.30
CA ALA A 374 13.90 -0.77 7.63
C ALA A 374 12.58 -0.08 7.94
N MET A 375 12.61 1.24 8.06
CA MET A 375 11.40 2.06 8.17
C MET A 375 10.58 1.97 6.88
N ALA A 376 9.27 1.78 7.02
CA ALA A 376 8.36 1.64 5.90
C ALA A 376 8.00 3.00 5.24
N VAL A 377 8.29 4.11 5.93
CA VAL A 377 8.07 5.47 5.43
C VAL A 377 9.38 6.27 5.59
N PRO A 378 10.11 6.60 4.51
CA PRO A 378 11.45 7.18 4.62
C PRO A 378 11.54 8.47 5.43
N LEU A 379 10.62 9.41 5.22
CA LEU A 379 10.62 10.70 5.93
C LEU A 379 10.23 10.58 7.41
N PHE A 380 9.73 9.42 7.83
CA PHE A 380 9.36 9.20 9.23
C PHE A 380 10.61 9.17 10.14
N ASN A 381 11.78 8.76 9.64
CA ASN A 381 13.04 8.79 10.39
C ASN A 381 13.30 10.17 11.01
N ARG A 382 13.24 11.20 10.16
CA ARG A 382 13.52 12.59 10.52
C ARG A 382 12.47 13.11 11.50
N PHE A 383 11.21 12.76 11.26
CA PHE A 383 10.09 13.12 12.11
C PHE A 383 10.22 12.52 13.51
N VAL A 384 10.55 11.23 13.62
CA VAL A 384 10.76 10.55 14.90
C VAL A 384 11.87 11.25 15.69
N LEU A 385 13.04 11.51 15.09
CA LEU A 385 14.14 12.16 15.80
C LEU A 385 13.83 13.60 16.23
N SER A 386 12.97 14.32 15.50
CA SER A 386 12.58 15.68 15.85
C SER A 386 11.50 15.75 16.93
N HIS A 387 10.68 14.71 17.09
CA HIS A 387 9.56 14.65 18.05
C HIS A 387 9.90 13.89 19.32
N TYR A 388 10.73 12.84 19.23
CA TYR A 388 10.98 11.90 20.32
C TYR A 388 11.32 12.57 21.66
N GLU A 389 12.32 13.45 21.73
CA GLU A 389 12.70 14.08 23.00
C GLU A 389 11.66 15.04 23.58
N ARG A 390 10.72 15.52 22.74
CA ARG A 390 9.60 16.35 23.20
C ARG A 390 8.49 15.49 23.80
N THR A 391 8.21 14.33 23.20
CA THR A 391 7.16 13.39 23.66
C THR A 391 7.63 12.49 24.80
N ARG A 392 8.91 12.13 24.85
CA ARG A 392 9.49 11.20 25.84
C ARG A 392 9.14 11.54 27.31
N PRO A 393 9.14 12.81 27.77
CA PRO A 393 8.78 13.14 29.15
C PRO A 393 7.31 12.88 29.51
N GLU A 394 6.43 12.76 28.52
CA GLU A 394 4.99 12.51 28.69
C GLU A 394 4.64 11.01 28.70
N ALA A 395 5.62 10.15 28.40
CA ALA A 395 5.46 8.70 28.35
C ALA A 395 5.07 8.12 29.72
N ALA A 396 4.17 7.14 29.71
CA ALA A 396 3.75 6.41 30.91
C ALA A 396 4.85 5.45 31.42
N THR A 397 5.78 5.06 30.55
CA THR A 397 6.93 4.21 30.90
C THR A 397 8.25 4.98 30.78
N GLU A 398 9.25 4.60 31.56
CA GLU A 398 10.57 5.22 31.46
C GLU A 398 11.26 4.82 30.14
N LEU A 399 11.61 5.83 29.36
CA LEU A 399 12.24 5.72 28.05
C LEU A 399 13.63 6.36 28.03
N LEU A 400 14.55 5.73 27.31
CA LEU A 400 15.92 6.22 27.11
C LEU A 400 15.92 7.54 26.32
N SER A 401 16.80 8.48 26.69
CA SER A 401 17.08 9.64 25.84
C SER A 401 17.88 9.23 24.59
N LEU A 402 17.78 10.02 23.52
CA LEU A 402 18.61 9.86 22.32
C LEU A 402 20.10 9.92 22.68
N GLN A 403 20.49 10.78 23.63
CA GLN A 403 21.87 10.86 24.09
C GLN A 403 22.35 9.53 24.70
N LYS A 404 21.49 8.88 25.50
CA LYS A 404 21.82 7.58 26.09
C LYS A 404 21.86 6.48 25.02
N MET A 405 20.93 6.50 24.07
CA MET A 405 20.93 5.58 22.92
C MET A 405 22.20 5.70 22.07
N ILE A 406 22.61 6.92 21.73
CA ILE A 406 23.84 7.23 20.99
C ILE A 406 25.05 6.69 21.75
N ALA A 407 25.13 6.94 23.07
CA ALA A 407 26.21 6.45 23.91
C ALA A 407 26.26 4.91 23.97
N ASN A 408 25.12 4.24 24.10
CA ASN A 408 25.04 2.78 24.14
C ASN A 408 25.54 2.16 22.82
N ALA A 409 25.17 2.75 21.69
CA ALA A 409 25.52 2.25 20.37
C ALA A 409 26.94 2.61 19.92
N GLY A 410 27.51 3.70 20.47
CA GLY A 410 28.76 4.30 19.98
C GLY A 410 28.57 5.07 18.67
N LEU A 411 27.42 5.73 18.52
CA LEU A 411 27.10 6.54 17.32
C LEU A 411 27.70 7.94 17.44
N ASP A 412 27.86 8.61 16.29
CA ASP A 412 28.20 10.02 16.24
C ASP A 412 27.05 10.87 16.83
N PRO A 413 27.31 11.84 17.72
CA PRO A 413 26.28 12.74 18.26
C PRO A 413 25.44 13.47 17.18
N SER A 414 26.01 13.68 15.99
CA SER A 414 25.30 14.24 14.83
C SER A 414 24.18 13.34 14.31
N ALA A 415 24.14 12.05 14.67
CA ALA A 415 23.07 11.12 14.27
C ALA A 415 21.67 11.60 14.73
N ALA A 416 21.56 12.30 15.87
CA ALA A 416 20.29 12.91 16.31
C ALA A 416 19.89 14.15 15.48
N HIS A 417 20.77 14.63 14.61
CA HIS A 417 20.66 15.90 13.89
C HIS A 417 20.85 15.77 12.37
N ALA A 418 21.14 14.56 11.88
CA ALA A 418 21.72 14.27 10.56
C ALA A 418 20.87 14.67 9.34
N ASP A 419 19.78 15.41 9.52
CA ASP A 419 18.89 15.83 8.44
C ASP A 419 17.96 17.00 8.81
N ARG A 420 18.39 17.87 9.74
CA ARG A 420 17.58 19.02 10.18
C ARG A 420 17.48 20.15 9.13
N ASP A 421 18.30 20.15 8.08
CA ASP A 421 18.50 21.33 7.22
C ASP A 421 17.45 21.57 6.13
N MET A 422 16.79 20.55 5.58
CA MET A 422 15.72 20.78 4.58
C MET A 422 14.45 21.41 5.20
N LEU A 423 14.18 21.16 6.48
CA LEU A 423 12.97 21.61 7.17
C LEU A 423 13.16 22.88 8.01
N ARG A 424 14.40 23.21 8.41
CA ARG A 424 14.72 24.34 9.31
C ARG A 424 15.04 25.67 8.63
N ARG A 425 15.23 25.73 7.31
CA ARG A 425 15.46 27.03 6.63
C ARG A 425 14.31 28.03 6.83
N SER A 426 13.19 27.59 7.39
CA SER A 426 12.02 28.40 7.80
C SER A 426 12.21 29.25 9.07
N LYS A 427 13.13 28.94 10.00
CA LYS A 427 13.25 29.72 11.26
C LYS A 427 14.34 30.79 11.27
N GLN A 428 15.28 30.78 10.34
CA GLN A 428 16.38 31.75 10.32
C GLN A 428 16.07 33.05 9.56
N ASN A 429 14.95 33.12 8.81
CA ASN A 429 14.55 34.34 8.09
C ASN A 429 13.55 35.23 8.83
N GLU A 430 13.02 34.82 9.99
CA GLU A 430 12.16 35.68 10.83
C GLU A 430 12.95 36.64 11.73
N THR A 431 14.28 36.58 11.75
CA THR A 431 15.12 37.40 12.65
C THR A 431 15.92 38.51 11.98
N ARG A 432 15.70 38.81 10.69
CA ARG A 432 16.27 40.00 10.04
C ARG A 432 15.31 41.19 10.09
N GLN A 433 15.39 41.87 11.24
CA GLN A 433 15.12 43.29 11.53
C GLN A 433 14.39 44.11 10.45
N VAL A 434 13.14 44.50 10.77
CA VAL A 434 12.48 45.69 10.23
C VAL A 434 13.06 46.92 10.96
N PRO A 435 13.58 47.94 10.26
CA PRO A 435 13.99 49.19 10.92
C PRO A 435 12.75 50.00 11.33
N PRO A 436 12.80 50.76 12.44
CA PRO A 436 11.65 51.51 12.94
C PRO A 436 11.27 52.64 11.97
N PRO A 437 9.97 53.00 11.86
CA PRO A 437 9.53 54.06 10.97
C PRO A 437 10.00 55.42 11.48
N SER A 438 10.63 56.19 10.59
CA SER A 438 10.98 57.60 10.78
C SER A 438 9.71 58.44 10.95
N GLY A 439 9.58 59.12 12.09
CA GLY A 439 8.48 60.02 12.38
C GLY A 439 8.52 61.28 11.51
N GLU A 440 7.44 61.52 10.75
CA GLU A 440 7.21 62.79 10.06
C GLU A 440 6.61 63.83 11.01
N SER A 441 7.28 64.97 11.13
CA SER A 441 6.80 66.15 11.83
C SER A 441 5.76 66.88 10.99
N VAL A 442 4.55 67.04 11.54
CA VAL A 442 3.53 67.94 10.99
C VAL A 442 3.90 69.39 11.35
N ARG A 443 4.13 70.23 10.34
CA ARG A 443 4.11 71.71 10.49
C ARG A 443 2.71 72.24 10.15
N PRO A 444 2.20 73.27 10.83
CA PRO A 444 0.94 73.88 10.46
C PRO A 444 1.16 74.93 9.35
N ARG A 445 0.20 75.06 8.44
CA ARG A 445 0.04 76.28 7.65
C ARG A 445 -1.38 76.82 7.79
N SER A 446 -1.37 78.14 7.92
CA SER A 446 -2.44 79.12 8.02
C SER A 446 -3.38 79.12 6.82
#